data_AF-A3EXV4-F1
#
_entry.id   AF-A3EXV4-F1
#
_cell.length_a   1.000
_cell.length_b   1.000
_cell.length_c   1.000
_cell.angle_alpha   90.00
_cell.angle_beta   90.00
_cell.angle_gamma   90.00
#
_symmetry.space_group_name_H-M   'P 1'
#
loop_
_entity.id
_entity.type
_entity.pdbx_description
1 polymer ?
#
loop_
_entity_poly.entity_id
_entity_poly.type
_entity_poly.pdbx_seq_one_letter_code
_entity_poly.pdbx_strand_id
1 'polypeptide(L)'
;NNKSIADALKDEAAYLQRKYPTLANRNGTLYLAKTLNRLLMRHIRDCLPDLKTRVNVMVSQFQTLLNSYGDDVSDKSQTLLQIITKFASAYCATIEGTARNIETTELCGGARICYIFHETFGKALNSIHPLTGITKMDILTAIRNATGPRPALFVPEVSFELLVKRQIRRLEEPSLRCVELVHEEMQRIIQHCGVESQQEMLRFPALHEKIIDVVTQLLRRRLPATNNMVEHLVAIELAYINTKHPDFHKEAAIVSSIVNPEENHVGEGNNRKL
;
A
#
# COMPACT_ATOMS: atom_id res chain seq x y z
N ASN A 1 30.19 -54.33 -64.29
CA ASN A 1 30.21 -55.09 -63.03
C ASN A 1 28.87 -54.97 -62.30
N ASN A 2 27.84 -55.68 -62.76
CA ASN A 2 26.53 -55.80 -62.08
C ASN A 2 26.51 -57.06 -61.21
N LYS A 3 27.39 -57.12 -60.20
CA LYS A 3 27.42 -58.25 -59.28
C LYS A 3 26.33 -58.04 -58.21
N SER A 4 25.52 -59.07 -57.93
CA SER A 4 24.48 -58.96 -56.91
C SER A 4 25.10 -58.77 -55.52
N ILE A 5 24.42 -58.05 -54.62
CA ILE A 5 24.88 -57.85 -53.24
C ILE A 5 25.05 -59.20 -52.53
N ALA A 6 24.18 -60.17 -52.81
CA ALA A 6 24.27 -61.51 -52.23
C ALA A 6 25.54 -62.25 -52.68
N ASP A 7 25.92 -62.12 -53.96
CA ASP A 7 27.15 -62.74 -54.48
C ASP A 7 28.40 -62.03 -54.00
N ALA A 8 28.34 -60.70 -53.82
CA ALA A 8 29.43 -59.92 -53.23
C ALA A 8 29.69 -60.29 -51.75
N LEU A 9 28.62 -60.52 -50.97
CA LEU A 9 28.73 -60.97 -49.56
C LEU A 9 29.30 -62.39 -49.44
N LYS A 10 28.97 -63.29 -50.39
CA LYS A 10 29.54 -64.65 -50.44
C LYS A 10 31.03 -64.62 -50.76
N ASP A 11 31.43 -63.81 -51.74
CA ASP A 11 32.83 -63.59 -52.09
C ASP A 11 33.64 -63.00 -50.92
N GLU A 12 33.07 -62.01 -50.23
CA GLU A 12 33.67 -61.40 -49.03
C GLU A 12 33.90 -62.46 -47.94
N ALA A 13 32.90 -63.28 -47.66
CA ALA A 13 33.00 -64.36 -46.68
C ALA A 13 34.09 -65.38 -47.05
N ALA A 14 34.11 -65.84 -48.31
CA ALA A 14 35.12 -66.79 -48.79
C ALA A 14 36.54 -66.21 -48.76
N TYR A 15 36.71 -64.92 -49.10
CA TYR A 15 37.99 -64.23 -49.03
C TYR A 15 38.51 -64.14 -47.60
N LEU A 16 37.66 -63.71 -46.66
CA LEU A 16 38.01 -63.57 -45.25
C LEU A 16 38.37 -64.94 -44.63
N GLN A 17 37.62 -65.98 -44.96
CA GLN A 17 37.83 -67.32 -44.43
C GLN A 17 39.12 -67.98 -44.97
N ARG A 18 39.51 -67.68 -46.22
CA ARG A 18 40.74 -68.21 -46.83
C ARG A 18 42.01 -67.47 -46.39
N LYS A 19 41.95 -66.14 -46.29
CA LYS A 19 43.15 -65.30 -46.09
C LYS A 19 43.37 -64.88 -44.64
N TYR A 20 42.30 -64.79 -43.85
CA TYR A 20 42.34 -64.42 -42.44
C TYR A 20 41.39 -65.29 -41.58
N PRO A 21 41.62 -66.61 -41.50
CA PRO A 21 40.66 -67.56 -40.89
C PRO A 21 40.32 -67.23 -39.43
N THR A 22 41.30 -66.73 -38.67
CA THR A 22 41.15 -66.36 -37.25
C THR A 22 40.34 -65.08 -37.04
N LEU A 23 40.27 -64.20 -38.05
CA LEU A 23 39.58 -62.90 -38.00
C LEU A 23 38.25 -62.91 -38.78
N ALA A 24 37.99 -63.93 -39.60
CA ALA A 24 36.82 -64.02 -40.47
C ALA A 24 35.50 -63.89 -39.71
N ASN A 25 35.43 -64.39 -38.47
CA ASN A 25 34.23 -64.30 -37.62
C ASN A 25 33.98 -62.92 -37.00
N ARG A 26 34.94 -61.98 -37.10
CA ARG A 26 34.88 -60.62 -36.55
C ARG A 26 34.95 -59.52 -37.62
N ASN A 27 35.06 -59.91 -38.89
CA ASN A 27 35.18 -59.00 -40.03
C ASN A 27 34.08 -59.27 -41.05
N GLY A 28 33.87 -58.33 -41.96
CA GLY A 28 32.88 -58.44 -43.04
C GLY A 28 31.61 -57.65 -42.78
N THR A 29 30.87 -57.38 -43.85
CA THR A 29 29.74 -56.45 -43.86
C THR A 29 28.61 -56.87 -42.91
N LEU A 30 28.33 -58.18 -42.82
CA LEU A 30 27.31 -58.73 -41.91
C LEU A 30 27.69 -58.56 -40.44
N TYR A 31 28.97 -58.74 -40.10
CA TYR A 31 29.47 -58.54 -38.74
C TYR A 31 29.48 -57.06 -38.37
N LEU A 32 29.87 -56.20 -39.32
CA LEU A 32 29.83 -54.74 -39.16
C LEU A 32 28.41 -54.25 -38.88
N ALA A 33 27.41 -54.68 -39.67
CA ALA A 33 26.01 -54.30 -39.47
C ALA A 33 25.50 -54.69 -38.08
N LYS A 34 25.78 -55.93 -37.62
CA LYS A 34 25.43 -56.37 -36.27
C LYS A 34 26.15 -55.55 -35.19
N THR A 35 27.41 -55.21 -35.42
CA THR A 35 28.23 -54.43 -34.47
C THR A 35 27.75 -52.98 -34.36
N LEU A 36 27.45 -52.33 -35.48
CA LEU A 36 26.88 -50.97 -35.53
C LEU A 36 25.51 -50.93 -34.84
N ASN A 37 24.65 -51.91 -35.10
CA ASN A 37 23.35 -52.00 -34.43
C ASN A 37 23.51 -52.17 -32.90
N ARG A 38 24.43 -53.05 -32.47
CA ARG A 38 24.74 -53.22 -31.03
C ARG A 38 25.29 -51.93 -30.40
N LEU A 39 26.18 -51.23 -31.11
CA LEU A 39 26.80 -49.99 -30.62
C LEU A 39 25.78 -48.87 -30.53
N LEU A 40 24.90 -48.73 -31.52
CA LEU A 40 23.79 -47.79 -31.50
C LEU A 40 22.82 -48.08 -30.34
N MET A 41 22.41 -49.33 -30.16
CA MET A 41 21.51 -49.70 -29.06
C MET A 41 22.12 -49.46 -27.68
N ARG A 42 23.44 -49.67 -27.54
CA ARG A 42 24.17 -49.34 -26.31
C ARG A 42 24.21 -47.83 -26.11
N HIS A 43 24.56 -47.06 -27.13
CA HIS A 43 24.62 -45.60 -27.04
C HIS A 43 23.25 -44.99 -26.70
N ILE A 44 22.17 -45.48 -27.32
CA ILE A 44 20.80 -45.07 -26.98
C ILE A 44 20.49 -45.35 -25.51
N ARG A 45 20.87 -46.53 -25.01
CA ARG A 45 20.66 -46.91 -23.60
C ARG A 45 21.46 -46.04 -22.63
N ASP A 46 22.70 -45.71 -22.98
CA ASP A 46 23.58 -44.89 -22.16
C ASP A 46 23.12 -43.42 -22.13
N CYS A 47 22.56 -42.90 -23.24
CA CYS A 47 22.05 -41.51 -23.33
C CYS A 47 20.61 -41.33 -22.84
N LEU A 48 19.82 -42.41 -22.74
CA LEU A 48 18.40 -42.37 -22.34
C LEU A 48 18.18 -41.78 -20.93
N PRO A 49 18.97 -42.13 -19.89
CA PRO A 49 18.84 -41.55 -18.56
C PRO A 49 19.03 -40.03 -18.56
N ASP A 50 20.07 -39.54 -19.24
CA ASP A 50 20.37 -38.11 -19.34
C ASP A 50 19.33 -37.34 -20.15
N LEU A 51 18.80 -37.98 -21.21
CA LEU A 51 17.68 -37.40 -21.96
C LEU A 51 16.44 -37.30 -21.07
N LYS A 52 16.13 -38.35 -20.29
CA LYS A 52 14.98 -38.36 -19.37
C LYS A 52 15.11 -37.29 -18.30
N THR A 53 16.28 -37.11 -17.69
CA THR A 53 16.50 -36.06 -16.69
C THR A 53 16.32 -34.68 -17.31
N ARG A 54 16.88 -34.43 -18.49
CA ARG A 54 16.73 -33.16 -19.22
C ARG A 54 15.27 -32.86 -19.57
N VAL A 55 14.53 -33.85 -20.08
CA VAL A 55 13.10 -33.69 -20.38
C VAL A 55 12.32 -33.38 -19.10
N ASN A 56 12.58 -34.07 -17.99
CA ASN A 56 11.90 -33.79 -16.72
C ASN A 56 12.19 -32.37 -16.20
N VAL A 57 13.43 -31.88 -16.34
CA VAL A 57 13.79 -30.50 -16.01
C VAL A 57 13.02 -29.52 -16.88
N MET A 58 12.97 -29.74 -18.21
CA MET A 58 12.21 -28.90 -19.12
C MET A 58 10.71 -28.91 -18.83
N VAL A 59 10.13 -30.08 -18.51
CA VAL A 59 8.72 -30.20 -18.10
C VAL A 59 8.45 -29.38 -16.84
N SER A 60 9.31 -29.46 -15.82
CA SER A 60 9.18 -28.67 -14.59
C SER A 60 9.28 -27.16 -14.85
N GLN A 61 10.23 -26.75 -15.71
CA GLN A 61 10.39 -25.35 -16.12
C GLN A 61 9.15 -24.82 -16.84
N PHE A 62 8.64 -25.56 -17.83
CA PHE A 62 7.45 -25.17 -18.56
C PHE A 62 6.19 -25.22 -17.70
N GLN A 63 6.09 -26.14 -16.74
CA GLN A 63 4.97 -26.16 -15.80
C GLN A 63 4.98 -24.92 -14.90
N THR A 64 6.15 -24.50 -14.42
CA THR A 64 6.30 -23.27 -13.62
C THR A 64 5.89 -22.04 -14.43
N LEU A 65 6.27 -22.00 -15.71
CA LEU A 65 5.87 -20.93 -16.63
C LEU A 65 4.36 -20.96 -16.93
N LEU A 66 3.76 -22.15 -17.08
CA LEU A 66 2.33 -22.28 -17.29
C LEU A 66 1.55 -21.76 -16.08
N ASN A 67 2.00 -22.11 -14.87
CA ASN A 67 1.40 -21.66 -13.62
C ASN A 67 1.46 -20.13 -13.47
N SER A 68 2.47 -19.45 -14.03
CA SER A 68 2.56 -17.98 -13.97
C SER A 68 1.60 -17.26 -14.91
N TYR A 69 1.11 -17.94 -15.96
CA TYR A 69 0.03 -17.42 -16.82
C TYR A 69 -1.36 -17.60 -16.19
N GLY A 70 -1.47 -18.46 -15.17
CA GLY A 70 -2.71 -18.78 -14.47
C GLY A 70 -3.57 -19.81 -15.20
N ASP A 71 -4.69 -20.18 -14.56
CA ASP A 71 -5.59 -21.21 -15.06
C ASP A 71 -6.43 -20.75 -16.25
N ASP A 72 -6.85 -21.67 -17.11
CA ASP A 72 -7.69 -21.37 -18.27
C ASP A 72 -9.04 -20.75 -17.87
N VAL A 73 -9.53 -19.78 -18.66
CA VAL A 73 -10.82 -19.11 -18.39
C VAL A 73 -11.95 -19.96 -18.94
N SER A 74 -12.45 -20.89 -18.13
CA SER A 74 -13.63 -21.68 -18.46
C SER A 74 -14.92 -20.87 -18.35
N ASP A 75 -15.16 -20.25 -17.19
CA ASP A 75 -16.30 -19.36 -16.94
C ASP A 75 -15.86 -17.91 -16.70
N LYS A 76 -16.13 -17.06 -17.69
CA LYS A 76 -15.80 -15.62 -17.66
C LYS A 76 -16.46 -14.89 -16.49
N SER A 77 -17.69 -15.25 -16.12
CA SER A 77 -18.46 -14.56 -15.07
C SER A 77 -17.88 -14.88 -13.70
N GLN A 78 -17.58 -16.16 -13.46
CA GLN A 78 -16.95 -16.61 -12.22
C GLN A 78 -15.54 -16.01 -12.08
N THR A 79 -14.73 -16.05 -13.14
CA THR A 79 -13.38 -15.47 -13.11
C THR A 79 -13.42 -13.96 -12.82
N LEU A 80 -14.33 -13.22 -13.46
CA LEU A 80 -14.50 -11.78 -13.20
C LEU A 80 -14.82 -11.51 -11.72
N LEU A 81 -15.77 -12.25 -11.15
CA LEU A 81 -16.16 -12.10 -9.75
C LEU A 81 -15.00 -12.43 -8.80
N GLN A 82 -14.24 -13.48 -9.10
CA GLN A 82 -13.05 -13.84 -8.32
C GLN A 82 -12.00 -12.73 -8.32
N ILE A 83 -11.68 -12.16 -9.49
CA ILE A 83 -10.70 -11.07 -9.62
C ILE A 83 -11.15 -9.85 -8.82
N ILE A 84 -12.41 -9.43 -8.97
CA ILE A 84 -12.95 -8.26 -8.25
C ILE A 84 -12.94 -8.51 -6.74
N THR A 85 -13.32 -9.70 -6.30
CA THR A 85 -13.36 -10.06 -4.88
C THR A 85 -11.96 -10.07 -4.28
N LYS A 86 -10.99 -10.69 -4.96
CA LYS A 86 -9.58 -10.69 -4.54
C LYS A 86 -9.03 -9.27 -4.44
N PHE A 87 -9.29 -8.43 -5.44
CA PHE A 87 -8.88 -7.03 -5.41
C PHE A 87 -9.49 -6.28 -4.23
N ALA A 88 -10.80 -6.41 -3.99
CA ALA A 88 -11.48 -5.75 -2.88
C ALA A 88 -10.93 -6.20 -1.52
N SER A 89 -10.72 -7.51 -1.34
CA SER A 89 -10.11 -8.05 -0.13
C SER A 89 -8.67 -7.57 0.07
N ALA A 90 -7.87 -7.50 -1.00
CA ALA A 90 -6.50 -6.98 -0.95
C ALA A 90 -6.50 -5.48 -0.58
N TYR A 91 -7.37 -4.68 -1.18
CA TYR A 91 -7.50 -3.25 -0.89
C TYR A 91 -7.87 -3.00 0.58
N CYS A 92 -8.86 -3.73 1.10
CA CYS A 92 -9.23 -3.66 2.52
C CYS A 92 -8.06 -4.11 3.43
N ALA A 93 -7.39 -5.22 3.10
CA ALA A 93 -6.27 -5.71 3.90
C ALA A 93 -5.08 -4.73 3.94
N THR A 94 -4.81 -4.00 2.85
CA THR A 94 -3.78 -2.96 2.83
C THR A 94 -4.15 -1.75 3.70
N ILE A 95 -5.43 -1.37 3.73
CA ILE A 95 -5.93 -0.31 4.63
C ILE A 95 -5.90 -0.75 6.09
N GLU A 96 -6.23 -2.00 6.38
CA GLU A 96 -6.23 -2.56 7.74
C GLU A 96 -4.82 -2.91 8.25
N GLY A 97 -3.82 -2.96 7.35
CA GLY A 97 -2.47 -3.40 7.69
C GLY A 97 -2.33 -4.92 7.88
N THR A 98 -3.28 -5.70 7.37
CA THR A 98 -3.33 -7.17 7.44
C THR A 98 -2.91 -7.85 6.12
N ALA A 99 -2.40 -7.07 5.18
CA ALA A 99 -1.92 -7.57 3.90
C ALA A 99 -0.79 -8.59 4.09
N ARG A 100 -0.81 -9.68 3.29
CA ARG A 100 0.17 -10.77 3.38
C ARG A 100 1.59 -10.34 3.01
N ASN A 101 1.70 -9.43 2.05
CA ASN A 101 2.96 -8.91 1.55
C ASN A 101 3.08 -7.44 1.97
N ILE A 102 3.70 -7.22 3.13
CA ILE A 102 3.93 -5.87 3.68
C ILE A 102 5.21 -5.33 3.05
N GLU A 103 5.09 -4.22 2.34
CA GLU A 103 6.22 -3.49 1.78
C GLU A 103 7.02 -2.83 2.92
N THR A 104 8.35 -3.02 2.93
CA THR A 104 9.25 -2.57 4.01
C THR A 104 10.06 -1.32 3.66
N THR A 105 9.92 -0.82 2.44
CA THR A 105 10.68 0.32 1.89
C THR A 105 10.09 1.66 2.30
N GLU A 106 8.76 1.80 2.25
CA GLU A 106 8.03 3.02 2.58
C GLU A 106 6.78 2.71 3.42
N LEU A 107 6.38 3.67 4.25
CA LEU A 107 5.12 3.61 4.99
C LEU A 107 3.94 3.84 4.03
N CYS A 108 3.14 2.81 3.79
CA CYS A 108 1.96 2.86 2.94
C CYS A 108 0.69 2.33 3.64
N GLY A 109 -0.47 2.52 3.03
CA GLY A 109 -1.72 1.91 3.46
C GLY A 109 -2.24 2.46 4.78
N GLY A 110 -2.74 1.57 5.65
CA GLY A 110 -3.31 1.95 6.94
C GLY A 110 -2.34 2.69 7.86
N ALA A 111 -1.09 2.25 7.93
CA ALA A 111 -0.10 2.85 8.81
C ALA A 111 0.27 4.28 8.35
N ARG A 112 0.27 4.53 7.03
CA ARG A 112 0.47 5.87 6.48
C ARG A 112 -0.69 6.81 6.79
N ILE A 113 -1.93 6.32 6.69
CA ILE A 113 -3.12 7.08 7.11
C ILE A 113 -3.03 7.45 8.59
N CYS A 114 -2.63 6.50 9.46
CA CYS A 114 -2.41 6.76 10.88
C CYS A 114 -1.35 7.85 11.13
N TYR A 115 -0.25 7.81 10.37
CA TYR A 115 0.78 8.86 10.39
C TYR A 115 0.24 10.23 9.95
N ILE A 116 -0.61 10.27 8.91
CA ILE A 116 -1.24 11.51 8.47
C ILE A 116 -2.07 12.12 9.61
N PHE A 117 -2.89 11.31 10.30
CA PHE A 117 -3.73 11.81 11.39
C PHE A 117 -2.94 12.30 12.61
N HIS A 118 -1.94 11.54 13.06
CA HIS A 118 -1.26 11.86 14.32
C HIS A 118 -0.04 12.76 14.12
N GLU A 119 0.82 12.42 13.16
CA GLU A 119 2.10 13.10 12.98
C GLU A 119 1.98 14.31 12.06
N THR A 120 1.16 14.26 11.02
CA THR A 120 1.05 15.38 10.07
C THR A 120 -0.01 16.38 10.53
N PHE A 121 -1.25 15.92 10.71
CA PHE A 121 -2.37 16.76 11.12
C PHE A 121 -2.21 17.22 12.58
N GLY A 122 -1.83 16.33 13.49
CA GLY A 122 -1.54 16.71 14.88
C GLY A 122 -0.45 17.78 15.00
N LYS A 123 0.67 17.66 14.27
CA LYS A 123 1.70 18.72 14.25
C LYS A 123 1.21 20.01 13.61
N ALA A 124 0.43 19.94 12.54
CA ALA A 124 -0.14 21.12 11.89
C ALA A 124 -1.04 21.89 12.87
N LEU A 125 -1.93 21.20 13.61
CA LEU A 125 -2.76 21.84 14.63
C LEU A 125 -1.94 22.43 15.78
N ASN A 126 -0.96 21.68 16.30
CA ASN A 126 -0.11 22.15 17.41
C ASN A 126 0.79 23.34 17.02
N SER A 127 1.08 23.51 15.72
CA SER A 127 1.84 24.66 15.22
C SER A 127 1.01 25.95 15.17
N ILE A 128 -0.32 25.85 15.24
CA ILE A 128 -1.22 27.01 15.26
C ILE A 128 -1.20 27.60 16.66
N HIS A 129 -0.39 28.65 16.83
CA HIS A 129 -0.35 29.35 18.11
C HIS A 129 -1.71 30.06 18.38
N PRO A 130 -2.33 29.87 19.56
CA PRO A 130 -3.69 30.34 19.87
C PRO A 130 -3.88 31.86 19.81
N LEU A 131 -2.81 32.63 20.02
CA LEU A 131 -2.86 34.11 20.02
C LEU A 131 -2.31 34.74 18.74
N THR A 132 -1.93 33.93 17.73
CA THR A 132 -1.42 34.50 16.48
C THR A 132 -2.48 35.38 15.83
N GLY A 133 -2.09 36.61 15.48
CA GLY A 133 -2.99 37.60 14.91
C GLY A 133 -3.94 38.27 15.91
N ILE A 134 -3.71 38.09 17.22
CA ILE A 134 -4.40 38.82 18.29
C ILE A 134 -3.37 39.67 19.03
N THR A 135 -3.34 40.96 18.74
CA THR A 135 -2.54 41.93 19.51
C THR A 135 -3.35 42.51 20.66
N LYS A 136 -2.68 43.10 21.66
CA LYS A 136 -3.37 43.82 22.75
C LYS A 136 -4.28 44.92 22.21
N MET A 137 -3.87 45.59 21.13
CA MET A 137 -4.66 46.63 20.48
C MET A 137 -5.92 46.05 19.83
N ASP A 138 -5.84 44.87 19.21
CA ASP A 138 -7.02 44.19 18.64
C ASP A 138 -8.03 43.81 19.72
N ILE A 139 -7.56 43.35 20.88
CA ILE A 139 -8.42 43.03 22.03
C ILE A 139 -9.14 44.29 22.52
N LEU A 140 -8.40 45.37 22.77
CA LEU A 140 -8.99 46.65 23.21
C LEU A 140 -9.98 47.22 22.19
N THR A 141 -9.66 47.08 20.90
CA THR A 141 -10.52 47.50 19.80
C THR A 141 -11.80 46.66 19.75
N ALA A 142 -11.69 45.34 19.89
CA ALA A 142 -12.85 44.44 19.95
C ALA A 142 -13.75 44.77 21.15
N ILE A 143 -13.18 45.03 22.33
CA ILE A 143 -13.94 45.45 23.52
C ILE A 143 -14.68 46.77 23.26
N ARG A 144 -13.98 47.78 22.73
CA ARG A 144 -14.57 49.09 22.46
C ARG A 144 -15.68 49.02 21.42
N ASN A 145 -15.50 48.22 20.37
CA ASN A 145 -16.51 48.00 19.34
C ASN A 145 -17.72 47.21 19.86
N ALA A 146 -17.50 46.19 20.71
CA ALA A 146 -18.58 45.41 21.32
C ALA A 146 -19.41 46.24 22.33
N THR A 147 -18.76 47.17 23.04
CA THR A 147 -19.44 48.13 23.93
C THR A 147 -20.30 49.12 23.16
N GLY A 148 -19.89 49.49 21.95
CA GLY A 148 -20.62 50.39 21.08
C GLY A 148 -20.69 51.82 21.64
N PRO A 149 -21.79 52.56 21.39
CA PRO A 149 -21.87 53.99 21.73
C PRO A 149 -22.16 54.28 23.20
N ARG A 150 -22.49 53.26 24.01
CA ARG A 150 -22.88 53.44 25.42
C ARG A 150 -21.69 53.19 26.34
N PRO A 151 -21.54 53.96 27.44
CA PRO A 151 -20.54 53.64 28.45
C PRO A 151 -20.87 52.29 29.10
N ALA A 152 -19.86 51.42 29.24
CA ALA A 152 -20.00 50.12 29.88
C ALA A 152 -19.27 50.07 31.22
N LEU A 153 -19.89 49.42 32.21
CA LEU A 153 -19.29 49.14 33.52
C LEU A 153 -18.45 47.85 33.52
N PHE A 154 -18.71 46.95 32.57
CA PHE A 154 -18.06 45.65 32.44
C PHE A 154 -17.63 45.37 31.00
N VAL A 155 -16.65 44.50 30.82
CA VAL A 155 -16.19 44.07 29.50
C VAL A 155 -17.24 43.16 28.85
N PRO A 156 -17.69 43.43 27.61
CA PRO A 156 -18.69 42.58 26.94
C PRO A 156 -18.14 41.19 26.59
N GLU A 157 -18.89 40.13 26.93
CA GLU A 157 -18.53 38.73 26.60
C GLU A 157 -18.40 38.50 25.08
N VAL A 158 -19.19 39.23 24.28
CA VAL A 158 -19.15 39.17 22.81
C VAL A 158 -17.76 39.47 22.24
N SER A 159 -16.97 40.31 22.90
CA SER A 159 -15.60 40.61 22.47
C SER A 159 -14.68 39.39 22.59
N PHE A 160 -14.83 38.60 23.64
CA PHE A 160 -14.13 37.33 23.82
C PHE A 160 -14.59 36.31 22.77
N GLU A 161 -15.90 36.13 22.59
CA GLU A 161 -16.43 35.19 21.61
C GLU A 161 -15.94 35.48 20.19
N LEU A 162 -15.94 36.77 19.78
CA LEU A 162 -15.46 37.20 18.47
C LEU A 162 -14.01 36.76 18.24
N LEU A 163 -13.13 36.99 19.22
CA LEU A 163 -11.71 36.68 19.12
C LEU A 163 -11.45 35.17 19.10
N VAL A 164 -12.15 34.40 19.92
CA VAL A 164 -12.05 32.93 19.94
C VAL A 164 -12.56 32.32 18.64
N LYS A 165 -13.72 32.77 18.13
CA LYS A 165 -14.25 32.31 16.83
C LYS A 165 -13.27 32.58 15.69
N ARG A 166 -12.53 33.69 15.72
CA ARG A 166 -11.48 33.97 14.74
C ARG A 166 -10.35 32.94 14.78
N GLN A 167 -10.00 32.43 15.96
CA GLN A 167 -8.97 31.39 16.10
C GLN A 167 -9.47 30.01 15.70
N ILE A 168 -10.70 29.64 16.09
CA ILE A 168 -11.32 28.36 15.71
C ILE A 168 -11.40 28.21 14.18
N ARG A 169 -11.74 29.28 13.44
CA ARG A 169 -11.76 29.26 11.97
C ARG A 169 -10.44 28.84 11.33
N ARG A 170 -9.31 29.10 11.98
CA ARG A 170 -7.99 28.73 11.44
C ARG A 170 -7.73 27.22 11.47
N LEU A 171 -8.56 26.45 12.17
CA LEU A 171 -8.47 24.99 12.23
C LEU A 171 -9.07 24.31 10.98
N GLU A 172 -9.88 25.03 10.20
CA GLU A 172 -10.58 24.48 9.03
C GLU A 172 -9.63 24.06 7.92
N GLU A 173 -8.73 24.95 7.51
CA GLU A 173 -7.75 24.71 6.44
C GLU A 173 -6.86 23.47 6.69
N PRO A 174 -6.19 23.31 7.86
CA PRO A 174 -5.40 22.10 8.12
C PRO A 174 -6.27 20.83 8.22
N SER A 175 -7.53 20.93 8.65
CA SER A 175 -8.46 19.79 8.68
C SER A 175 -8.87 19.35 7.27
N LEU A 176 -9.19 20.29 6.39
CA LEU A 176 -9.46 19.98 4.97
C LEU A 176 -8.23 19.41 4.28
N ARG A 177 -7.04 19.97 4.56
CA ARG A 177 -5.79 19.44 4.03
C ARG A 177 -5.51 18.01 4.50
N CYS A 178 -5.89 17.66 5.73
CA CYS A 178 -5.78 16.29 6.22
C CYS A 178 -6.65 15.33 5.38
N VAL A 179 -7.89 15.71 5.04
CA VAL A 179 -8.77 14.90 4.18
C VAL A 179 -8.15 14.68 2.79
N GLU A 180 -7.56 15.72 2.19
CA GLU A 180 -6.86 15.62 0.90
C GLU A 180 -5.69 14.63 0.95
N LEU A 181 -4.85 14.71 1.99
CA LEU A 181 -3.71 13.81 2.16
C LEU A 181 -4.16 12.34 2.32
N VAL A 182 -5.25 12.10 3.05
CA VAL A 182 -5.84 10.75 3.17
C VAL A 182 -6.39 10.29 1.82
N HIS A 183 -7.06 11.16 1.06
CA HIS A 183 -7.55 10.82 -0.28
C HIS A 183 -6.39 10.46 -1.23
N GLU A 184 -5.29 11.22 -1.23
CA GLU A 184 -4.08 10.91 -1.99
C GLU A 184 -3.50 9.53 -1.61
N GLU A 185 -3.44 9.21 -0.31
CA GLU A 185 -2.98 7.90 0.15
C GLU A 185 -3.92 6.78 -0.29
N MET A 186 -5.25 6.97 -0.17
CA MET A 186 -6.22 5.99 -0.63
C MET A 186 -6.13 5.72 -2.14
N GLN A 187 -5.75 6.72 -2.93
CA GLN A 187 -5.45 6.56 -4.37
C GLN A 187 -4.13 5.82 -4.60
N ARG A 188 -3.08 6.12 -3.81
CA ARG A 188 -1.78 5.43 -3.87
C ARG A 188 -1.93 3.93 -3.62
N ILE A 189 -2.79 3.52 -2.68
CA ILE A 189 -3.08 2.11 -2.39
C ILE A 189 -3.61 1.37 -3.63
N ILE A 190 -4.44 2.01 -4.46
CA ILE A 190 -4.99 1.39 -5.68
C ILE A 190 -3.85 0.94 -6.62
N GLN A 191 -2.81 1.76 -6.74
CA GLN A 191 -1.67 1.49 -7.63
C GLN A 191 -0.74 0.39 -7.08
N HIS A 192 -0.73 0.17 -5.77
CA HIS A 192 0.18 -0.73 -5.07
C HIS A 192 -0.55 -1.93 -4.44
N CYS A 193 -1.75 -2.26 -4.93
CA CYS A 193 -2.64 -3.24 -4.32
C CYS A 193 -2.20 -4.70 -4.59
N GLY A 194 -1.10 -5.12 -3.96
CA GLY A 194 -0.66 -6.52 -3.88
C GLY A 194 -0.03 -7.07 -5.16
N VAL A 195 1.17 -7.65 -5.01
CA VAL A 195 1.93 -8.30 -6.10
C VAL A 195 1.16 -9.47 -6.73
N GLU A 196 0.34 -10.19 -5.95
CA GLU A 196 -0.49 -11.30 -6.43
C GLU A 196 -1.65 -10.81 -7.32
N SER A 197 -2.27 -9.67 -6.97
CA SER A 197 -3.28 -9.03 -7.80
C SER A 197 -2.67 -8.50 -9.11
N GLN A 198 -1.42 -8.03 -9.08
CA GLN A 198 -0.73 -7.52 -10.27
C GLN A 198 -0.58 -8.57 -11.36
N GLN A 199 -0.38 -9.87 -11.02
CA GLN A 199 -0.32 -10.93 -12.03
C GLN A 199 -1.66 -11.15 -12.74
N GLU A 200 -2.78 -11.16 -11.99
CA GLU A 200 -4.12 -11.26 -12.59
C GLU A 200 -4.47 -9.99 -13.39
N MET A 201 -4.02 -8.83 -12.93
CA MET A 201 -4.21 -7.55 -13.62
C MET A 201 -3.42 -7.45 -14.94
N LEU A 202 -2.21 -8.02 -15.00
CA LEU A 202 -1.43 -8.12 -16.24
C LEU A 202 -2.10 -9.01 -17.29
N ARG A 203 -2.82 -10.05 -16.83
CA ARG A 203 -3.57 -10.95 -17.70
C ARG A 203 -4.82 -10.29 -18.30
N PHE A 204 -5.44 -9.35 -17.57
CA PHE A 204 -6.65 -8.62 -18.00
C PHE A 204 -6.47 -7.09 -17.89
N PRO A 205 -5.64 -6.47 -18.75
CA PRO A 205 -5.28 -5.05 -18.61
C PRO A 205 -6.48 -4.10 -18.75
N ALA A 206 -7.43 -4.39 -19.64
CA ALA A 206 -8.64 -3.57 -19.79
C ALA A 206 -9.55 -3.64 -18.56
N LEU A 207 -9.62 -4.79 -17.88
CA LEU A 207 -10.37 -4.93 -16.63
C LEU A 207 -9.69 -4.15 -15.51
N HIS A 208 -8.36 -4.24 -15.42
CA HIS A 208 -7.56 -3.51 -14.45
C HIS A 208 -7.78 -1.99 -14.56
N GLU A 209 -7.70 -1.42 -15.76
CA GLU A 209 -7.97 0.01 -15.97
C GLU A 209 -9.39 0.39 -15.51
N LYS A 210 -10.39 -0.46 -15.78
CA LYS A 210 -11.77 -0.21 -15.34
C LYS A 210 -11.94 -0.30 -13.83
N ILE A 211 -11.26 -1.22 -13.16
CA ILE A 211 -11.26 -1.29 -11.69
C ILE A 211 -10.66 -0.01 -11.11
N ILE A 212 -9.50 0.43 -11.60
CA ILE A 212 -8.86 1.67 -11.15
C ILE A 212 -9.80 2.87 -11.33
N ASP A 213 -10.41 3.00 -12.51
CA ASP A 213 -11.32 4.12 -12.84
C ASP A 213 -12.52 4.16 -11.88
N VAL A 214 -13.19 3.03 -11.67
CA VAL A 214 -14.35 2.93 -10.76
C VAL A 214 -13.97 3.30 -9.31
N VAL A 215 -12.86 2.77 -8.80
CA VAL A 215 -12.44 3.06 -7.42
C VAL A 215 -12.01 4.51 -7.28
N THR A 216 -11.27 5.05 -8.25
CA THR A 216 -10.87 6.47 -8.29
C THR A 216 -12.09 7.39 -8.30
N GLN A 217 -13.09 7.07 -9.11
CA GLN A 217 -14.33 7.84 -9.17
C GLN A 217 -15.13 7.73 -7.87
N LEU A 218 -15.14 6.56 -7.22
CA LEU A 218 -15.77 6.38 -5.92
C LEU A 218 -15.12 7.29 -4.86
N LEU A 219 -13.79 7.31 -4.77
CA LEU A 219 -13.06 8.18 -3.83
C LEU A 219 -13.37 9.65 -4.08
N ARG A 220 -13.33 10.10 -5.35
CA ARG A 220 -13.68 11.46 -5.74
C ARG A 220 -15.12 11.83 -5.37
N ARG A 221 -16.07 10.90 -5.50
CA ARG A 221 -17.47 11.12 -5.12
C ARG A 221 -17.65 11.23 -3.61
N ARG A 222 -16.83 10.56 -2.81
CA ARG A 222 -16.90 10.60 -1.34
C ARG A 222 -16.20 11.81 -0.74
N LEU A 223 -15.17 12.34 -1.41
CA LEU A 223 -14.41 13.52 -0.97
C LEU A 223 -15.28 14.73 -0.56
N PRO A 224 -16.23 15.23 -1.38
CA PRO A 224 -17.01 16.41 -1.00
C PRO A 224 -17.92 16.16 0.22
N ALA A 225 -18.44 14.95 0.39
CA ALA A 225 -19.25 14.62 1.55
C ALA A 225 -18.42 14.66 2.86
N THR A 226 -17.17 14.20 2.79
CA THR A 226 -16.24 14.27 3.92
C THR A 226 -15.81 15.71 4.20
N ASN A 227 -15.51 16.51 3.17
CA ASN A 227 -15.16 17.93 3.33
C ASN A 227 -16.31 18.71 4.00
N ASN A 228 -17.54 18.54 3.52
CA ASN A 228 -18.71 19.17 4.13
C ASN A 228 -18.87 18.79 5.60
N MET A 229 -18.59 17.54 5.97
CA MET A 229 -18.64 17.11 7.37
C MET A 229 -17.56 17.80 8.21
N VAL A 230 -16.34 17.94 7.69
CA VAL A 230 -15.25 18.66 8.37
C VAL A 230 -15.58 20.14 8.55
N GLU A 231 -16.11 20.79 7.52
CA GLU A 231 -16.60 22.17 7.60
C GLU A 231 -17.71 22.31 8.64
N HIS A 232 -18.66 21.37 8.68
CA HIS A 232 -19.70 21.35 9.71
C HIS A 232 -19.15 21.19 11.12
N LEU A 233 -18.12 20.35 11.34
CA LEU A 233 -17.49 20.19 12.65
C LEU A 233 -16.91 21.52 13.14
N VAL A 234 -16.21 22.26 12.27
CA VAL A 234 -15.70 23.60 12.62
C VAL A 234 -16.85 24.58 12.84
N ALA A 235 -17.90 24.53 12.01
CA ALA A 235 -19.06 25.40 12.16
C ALA A 235 -19.81 25.18 13.48
N ILE A 236 -19.86 23.94 13.99
CA ILE A 236 -20.43 23.61 15.30
C ILE A 236 -19.65 24.31 16.42
N GLU A 237 -18.32 24.23 16.39
CA GLU A 237 -17.45 24.91 17.37
C GLU A 237 -17.58 26.44 17.30
N LEU A 238 -17.89 26.99 16.13
CA LEU A 238 -18.15 28.42 15.94
C LEU A 238 -19.57 28.85 16.37
N ALA A 239 -20.53 27.92 16.41
CA ALA A 239 -21.91 28.24 16.73
C ALA A 239 -22.08 28.62 18.20
N TYR A 240 -21.40 27.90 19.11
CA TYR A 240 -21.55 28.10 20.55
C TYR A 240 -20.23 27.86 21.29
N ILE A 241 -19.82 28.84 22.10
CA ILE A 241 -18.65 28.73 22.97
C ILE A 241 -19.13 28.36 24.38
N ASN A 242 -18.81 27.15 24.82
CA ASN A 242 -19.23 26.66 26.14
C ASN A 242 -18.29 27.13 27.26
N THR A 243 -18.60 28.25 27.88
CA THR A 243 -17.86 28.77 29.05
C THR A 243 -18.05 27.93 30.32
N LYS A 244 -18.99 26.97 30.32
CA LYS A 244 -19.19 25.99 31.40
C LYS A 244 -18.40 24.69 31.19
N HIS A 245 -17.54 24.62 30.18
CA HIS A 245 -16.72 23.44 29.95
C HIS A 245 -15.85 23.13 31.20
N PRO A 246 -15.78 21.87 31.66
CA PRO A 246 -15.07 21.51 32.89
C PRO A 246 -13.61 21.97 32.94
N ASP A 247 -12.94 22.02 31.79
CA ASP A 247 -11.53 22.42 31.72
C ASP A 247 -11.35 23.94 31.59
N PHE A 248 -12.38 24.68 31.15
CA PHE A 248 -12.32 26.14 31.02
C PHE A 248 -12.13 26.82 32.37
N HIS A 249 -12.86 26.37 33.40
CA HIS A 249 -12.75 26.93 34.75
C HIS A 249 -11.47 26.52 35.48
N LYS A 250 -10.99 25.29 35.26
CA LYS A 250 -9.73 24.81 35.87
C LYS A 250 -8.55 25.65 35.39
N GLU A 251 -8.47 25.90 34.08
CA GLU A 251 -7.37 26.67 33.51
C GLU A 251 -7.49 28.17 33.81
N ALA A 252 -8.70 28.74 33.78
CA ALA A 252 -8.89 30.15 34.16
C ALA A 252 -8.48 30.43 35.61
N ALA A 253 -8.78 29.51 36.54
CA ALA A 253 -8.35 29.62 37.94
C ALA A 253 -6.82 29.57 38.07
N ILE A 254 -6.15 28.67 37.34
CA ILE A 254 -4.69 28.56 37.32
C ILE A 254 -4.04 29.83 36.75
N VAL A 255 -4.57 30.36 35.64
CA VAL A 255 -4.09 31.62 35.04
C VAL A 255 -4.25 32.78 36.01
N SER A 256 -5.39 32.89 36.70
CA SER A 256 -5.62 33.95 37.70
C SER A 256 -4.61 33.91 38.85
N SER A 257 -4.19 32.71 39.29
CA SER A 257 -3.16 32.55 40.32
C SER A 257 -1.74 32.86 39.83
N ILE A 258 -1.47 32.73 38.53
CA ILE A 258 -0.16 33.03 37.94
C ILE A 258 0.00 34.54 37.66
N VAL A 259 -1.10 35.23 37.33
CA VAL A 259 -1.10 36.67 37.03
C VAL A 259 -1.06 37.54 38.30
N ASN A 260 -1.51 37.03 39.46
CA ASN A 260 -1.45 37.73 40.75
C ASN A 260 -0.62 36.98 41.81
N PRO A 261 0.73 36.97 41.75
CA PRO A 261 1.55 36.37 42.79
C PRO A 261 1.63 37.20 44.09
N GLU A 262 1.26 38.48 44.09
CA GLU A 262 1.54 39.41 45.21
C GLU A 262 0.44 39.52 46.29
N GLU A 263 -0.75 38.94 46.12
CA GLU A 263 -1.82 39.05 47.13
C GLU A 263 -1.78 37.99 48.24
N ASN A 264 -0.94 36.94 48.12
CA ASN A 264 -0.90 35.84 49.10
C ASN A 264 0.14 36.01 50.24
N HIS A 265 0.84 37.15 50.33
CA HIS A 265 1.83 37.41 51.39
C HIS A 265 1.58 38.72 52.16
N VAL A 266 0.36 38.97 52.64
CA VAL A 266 0.14 39.96 53.71
C VAL A 266 -0.90 39.43 54.69
N GLY A 267 -0.45 38.64 55.68
CA GLY A 267 -1.38 38.06 56.66
C GLY A 267 -0.78 37.39 57.90
N GLU A 268 0.52 37.43 58.14
CA GLU A 268 1.11 36.92 59.39
C GLU A 268 2.17 37.88 59.92
N GLY A 269 1.76 38.81 60.78
CA GLY A 269 2.72 39.77 61.33
C GLY A 269 2.15 40.87 62.20
N ASN A 270 1.32 40.56 63.19
CA ASN A 270 1.38 41.25 64.49
C ASN A 270 0.42 40.61 65.52
N ASN A 271 0.97 39.71 66.33
CA ASN A 271 0.51 39.50 67.70
C ASN A 271 1.72 39.04 68.53
N ARG A 272 2.61 39.99 68.84
CA ARG A 272 3.55 39.81 69.95
C ARG A 272 2.83 40.13 71.25
N LYS A 273 2.82 39.12 72.12
CA LYS A 273 2.37 39.14 73.51
C LYS A 273 3.20 40.13 74.34
N LEU A 274 2.63 40.52 75.49
CA LEU A 274 3.38 40.90 76.70
C LEU A 274 4.58 39.97 76.94
#